data_AF-A0A250IPM4-F1
#
_entry.id   AF-A0A250IPM4-F1
#
_cell.length_a   1.000
_cell.length_b   1.000
_cell.length_c   1.000
_cell.angle_alpha   90.00
_cell.angle_beta   90.00
_cell.angle_gamma   90.00
#
_symmetry.space_group_name_H-M   'P 1'
#
loop_
_entity.id
_entity.type
_entity.pdbx_description
1 polymer ?
#
loop_
_entity_poly.entity_id
_entity_poly.type
_entity_poly.pdbx_seq_one_letter_code
_entity_poly.pdbx_strand_id
1 'polypeptide(L)'
;MAGHREPLDEEQRALHDSWDSIALTMGRVALGAVLVWGVCSGLRHGVHATSDTLLTFVADSGRWWAPLALVGVLVVGGLARGLLNRRPGWSQVASDGVDVALHNYHITYEDPADDPRPRYSLPAFRLVLRKAAATLLTLGTGASGGLEGPSVLLGESLGAGLARLTRARSEHTLRTCQLACISAAVATLLNAPFAAALFAIEVVYGNRIVYRKLSYCLFAGIIAYVLNNRFLGFRPIFMAPPHGHTYTLAEYGLTALVAVAVSAPVALAFGLAMKHTRRVVEHVHPVLRGAAGSLCTAAVALGLFYGVGMDPRHVLGMGEHTVARLLAGEGGALSAWWFLLLIVVGKLLTTGFTLQSGGSAGMLIPSMVLGGVSGAATAQVLAATGLVSLDAGLFVVVGIASALVAVVGVPLAAIALVLEVFGSAYGPPAVLACGLTYVLTLRLRVYKEQPRETPAAALGDAGAVPASS
;
A
#
# COMPACT_ATOMS: atom_id res chain seq x y z
N MET A 1 -2.63 -35.49 -41.89
CA MET A 1 -2.33 -35.17 -40.48
C MET A 1 -1.23 -34.10 -40.45
N ALA A 2 -1.60 -32.84 -40.62
CA ALA A 2 -0.71 -31.71 -40.36
C ALA A 2 -1.27 -31.03 -39.11
N GLY A 3 -0.61 -31.25 -37.97
CA GLY A 3 -1.01 -30.64 -36.71
C GLY A 3 -0.84 -29.13 -36.79
N HIS A 4 -1.94 -28.40 -36.72
CA HIS A 4 -1.94 -27.00 -36.30
C HIS A 4 -1.29 -26.96 -34.92
N ARG A 5 -0.01 -26.59 -34.87
CA ARG A 5 0.61 -26.13 -33.63
C ARG A 5 -0.02 -24.78 -33.34
N GLU A 6 -0.79 -24.69 -32.26
CA GLU A 6 -1.19 -23.39 -31.71
C GLU A 6 0.07 -22.51 -31.61
N PRO A 7 0.01 -21.24 -32.04
CA PRO A 7 1.13 -20.34 -31.89
C PRO A 7 1.47 -20.26 -30.40
N LEU A 8 2.68 -20.67 -30.02
CA LEU A 8 3.22 -20.50 -28.67
C LEU A 8 2.87 -19.09 -28.18
N ASP A 9 2.22 -19.02 -27.01
CA ASP A 9 1.90 -17.80 -26.28
C ASP A 9 3.17 -16.92 -26.28
N GLU A 10 3.08 -15.61 -26.52
CA GLU A 10 4.28 -14.77 -26.65
C GLU A 10 5.23 -14.88 -25.44
N GLU A 11 4.68 -15.19 -24.26
CA GLU A 11 5.46 -15.49 -23.05
C GLU A 11 6.30 -16.78 -23.15
N GLN A 12 5.83 -17.80 -23.87
CA GLN A 12 6.57 -19.04 -24.15
C GLN A 12 7.64 -18.84 -25.22
N ARG A 13 7.42 -18.00 -26.24
CA ARG A 13 8.46 -17.67 -27.24
C ARG A 13 9.65 -16.94 -26.61
N ALA A 14 9.40 -16.17 -25.57
CA ALA A 14 10.43 -15.42 -24.88
C ALA A 14 11.36 -16.28 -24.00
N LEU A 15 11.09 -17.60 -23.85
CA LEU A 15 12.07 -18.58 -23.35
C LEU A 15 13.22 -18.83 -24.34
N HIS A 16 13.07 -18.38 -25.59
CA HIS A 16 14.11 -18.41 -26.62
C HIS A 16 14.77 -17.05 -26.86
N ASP A 17 14.60 -16.09 -25.94
CA ASP A 17 15.29 -14.79 -26.02
C ASP A 17 16.81 -14.99 -26.03
N SER A 18 17.50 -14.25 -26.90
CA SER A 18 18.96 -14.23 -26.90
C SER A 18 19.49 -13.68 -25.58
N TRP A 19 20.70 -14.09 -25.19
CA TRP A 19 21.39 -13.55 -24.01
C TRP A 19 21.51 -12.02 -24.05
N ASP A 20 21.64 -11.44 -25.24
CA ASP A 20 21.65 -9.98 -25.43
C ASP A 20 20.32 -9.32 -25.03
N SER A 21 19.18 -9.93 -25.36
CA SER A 21 17.85 -9.43 -24.97
C SER A 21 17.67 -9.45 -23.45
N ILE A 22 18.12 -10.53 -22.81
CA ILE A 22 18.09 -10.68 -21.36
C ILE A 22 18.99 -9.63 -20.70
N ALA A 23 20.23 -9.49 -21.17
CA ALA A 23 21.19 -8.53 -20.63
C ALA A 23 20.69 -7.07 -20.77
N LEU A 24 20.12 -6.72 -21.93
CA LEU A 24 19.52 -5.41 -22.15
C LEU A 24 18.33 -5.15 -21.23
N THR A 25 17.49 -6.16 -21.01
CA THR A 25 16.35 -6.05 -20.08
C THR A 25 16.83 -5.89 -18.65
N MET A 26 17.82 -6.66 -18.20
CA MET A 26 18.45 -6.49 -16.88
C MET A 26 19.08 -5.10 -16.73
N GLY A 27 19.76 -4.58 -17.75
CA GLY A 27 20.32 -3.23 -17.74
C GLY A 27 19.27 -2.14 -17.57
N ARG A 28 18.13 -2.26 -18.28
CA ARG A 28 16.97 -1.38 -18.11
C ARG A 28 16.39 -1.47 -16.70
N VAL A 29 16.21 -2.69 -16.19
CA VAL A 29 15.69 -2.94 -14.84
C VAL A 29 16.60 -2.33 -13.77
N ALA A 30 17.91 -2.49 -13.89
CA ALA A 30 18.87 -1.92 -12.95
C ALA A 30 18.84 -0.39 -12.95
N LEU A 31 18.87 0.23 -14.14
CA LEU A 31 18.79 1.68 -14.29
C LEU A 31 17.45 2.22 -13.73
N GLY A 32 16.34 1.52 -14.01
CA GLY A 32 15.02 1.86 -13.48
C GLY A 32 14.98 1.81 -11.95
N ALA A 33 15.52 0.74 -11.36
CA ALA A 33 15.59 0.59 -9.90
C ALA A 33 16.37 1.72 -9.23
N VAL A 34 17.52 2.14 -9.79
CA VAL A 34 18.32 3.27 -9.27
C VAL A 34 17.55 4.59 -9.33
N LEU A 35 16.89 4.87 -10.47
CA LEU A 35 16.11 6.10 -10.65
C LEU A 35 14.91 6.16 -9.70
N VAL A 36 14.16 5.05 -9.60
CA VAL A 36 13.02 4.91 -8.69
C VAL A 36 13.48 5.07 -7.25
N TRP A 37 14.57 4.41 -6.85
CA TRP A 37 15.14 4.54 -5.52
C TRP A 37 15.43 6.00 -5.17
N GLY A 38 16.10 6.75 -6.06
CA GLY A 38 16.41 8.16 -5.81
C GLY A 38 15.16 9.03 -5.63
N VAL A 39 14.13 8.83 -6.47
CA VAL A 39 12.86 9.59 -6.38
C VAL A 39 12.07 9.22 -5.13
N CYS A 40 11.88 7.93 -4.86
CA CYS A 40 11.13 7.43 -3.71
C CYS A 40 11.83 7.74 -2.38
N SER A 41 13.15 7.62 -2.32
CA SER A 41 13.96 7.99 -1.15
C SER A 41 13.86 9.49 -0.86
N GLY A 42 14.02 10.34 -1.88
CA GLY A 42 13.88 11.79 -1.73
C GLY A 42 12.48 12.20 -1.26
N LEU A 43 11.43 11.59 -1.84
CA LEU A 43 10.06 11.82 -1.43
C LEU A 43 9.81 11.37 0.01
N ARG A 44 10.27 10.17 0.39
CA ARG A 44 10.17 9.64 1.76
C ARG A 44 10.84 10.59 2.74
N HIS A 45 12.08 10.99 2.48
CA HIS A 45 12.82 11.90 3.36
C HIS A 45 12.10 13.24 3.51
N GLY A 46 11.62 13.83 2.41
CA GLY A 46 10.88 15.09 2.44
C GLY A 46 9.57 15.02 3.24
N VAL A 47 8.82 13.93 3.09
CA VAL A 47 7.56 13.71 3.83
C VAL A 47 7.84 13.51 5.33
N HIS A 48 8.78 12.64 5.71
CA HIS A 48 9.11 12.45 7.13
C HIS A 48 9.66 13.73 7.76
N ALA A 49 10.59 14.42 7.10
CA ALA A 49 11.18 15.64 7.63
C ALA A 49 10.13 16.73 7.92
N THR A 50 9.11 16.87 7.07
CA THR A 50 8.06 17.89 7.24
C THR A 50 6.95 17.44 8.18
N SER A 51 6.41 16.23 7.97
CA SER A 51 5.33 15.67 8.79
C SER A 51 5.76 15.43 10.23
N ASP A 52 6.89 14.77 10.45
CA ASP A 52 7.31 14.38 11.80
C ASP A 52 7.72 15.60 12.61
N THR A 53 8.37 16.60 11.99
CA THR A 53 8.66 17.88 12.63
C THR A 53 7.39 18.61 13.07
N LEU A 54 6.37 18.64 12.21
CA LEU A 54 5.10 19.29 12.55
C LEU A 54 4.37 18.55 13.68
N LEU A 55 4.26 17.23 13.59
CA LEU A 55 3.52 16.44 14.58
C LEU A 55 4.23 16.38 15.94
N THR A 56 5.56 16.28 15.96
CA THR A 56 6.36 16.38 17.20
C THR A 56 6.24 17.76 17.82
N PHE A 57 6.32 18.83 17.02
CA PHE A 57 6.08 20.19 17.51
C PHE A 57 4.72 20.33 18.19
N VAL A 58 3.66 19.75 17.62
CA VAL A 58 2.31 19.80 18.20
C VAL A 58 2.22 18.98 19.49
N ALA A 59 2.79 17.77 19.49
CA ALA A 59 2.75 16.88 20.64
C ALA A 59 3.58 17.40 21.84
N ASP A 60 4.76 17.95 21.57
CA ASP A 60 5.77 18.19 22.62
C ASP A 60 5.89 19.67 23.04
N SER A 61 5.36 20.63 22.25
CA SER A 61 5.58 22.05 22.55
C SER A 61 4.84 22.56 23.78
N GLY A 62 3.74 21.94 24.19
CA GLY A 62 2.86 22.42 25.28
C GLY A 62 2.22 23.79 25.01
N ARG A 63 2.34 24.32 23.79
CA ARG A 63 1.85 25.66 23.43
C ARG A 63 0.39 25.58 23.00
N TRP A 64 -0.46 26.43 23.57
CA TRP A 64 -1.90 26.48 23.26
C TRP A 64 -2.20 26.72 21.77
N TRP A 65 -1.31 27.39 21.04
CA TRP A 65 -1.48 27.69 19.61
C TRP A 65 -0.93 26.60 18.68
N ALA A 66 -0.17 25.61 19.16
CA ALA A 66 0.41 24.58 18.30
C ALA A 66 -0.66 23.75 17.55
N PRO A 67 -1.79 23.38 18.17
CA PRO A 67 -2.93 22.79 17.47
C PRO A 67 -3.52 23.67 16.36
N LEU A 68 -3.53 25.00 16.53
CA LEU A 68 -4.00 25.93 15.51
C LEU A 68 -3.02 26.00 14.33
N ALA A 69 -1.72 25.90 14.59
CA ALA A 69 -0.70 25.81 13.55
C ALA A 69 -0.88 24.53 12.71
N LEU A 70 -1.16 23.38 13.35
CA LEU A 70 -1.47 22.13 12.66
C LEU A 70 -2.69 22.27 11.72
N VAL A 71 -3.78 22.84 12.22
CA VAL A 71 -4.98 23.11 11.42
C VAL A 71 -4.65 24.02 10.24
N GLY A 72 -3.91 25.10 10.49
CA GLY A 72 -3.48 26.03 9.44
C GLY A 72 -2.68 25.34 8.33
N VAL A 73 -1.67 24.54 8.69
CA VAL A 73 -0.84 23.81 7.72
C VAL A 73 -1.66 22.78 6.92
N LEU A 74 -2.53 22.01 7.58
CA LEU A 74 -3.40 21.04 6.92
C LEU A 74 -4.40 21.70 5.96
N VAL A 75 -5.02 22.82 6.37
CA VAL A 75 -6.02 23.54 5.57
C VAL A 75 -5.37 24.25 4.39
N VAL A 76 -4.22 24.90 4.57
CA VAL A 76 -3.46 25.55 3.49
C VAL A 76 -2.99 24.51 2.47
N GLY A 77 -2.43 23.38 2.93
CA GLY A 77 -2.09 22.25 2.07
C GLY A 77 -3.32 21.69 1.34
N GLY A 78 -4.45 21.61 2.05
CA GLY A 78 -5.78 21.24 1.55
C GLY A 78 -6.27 22.13 0.40
N LEU A 79 -6.15 23.44 0.57
CA LEU A 79 -6.55 24.41 -0.45
C LEU A 79 -5.61 24.35 -1.65
N ALA A 80 -4.30 24.28 -1.41
CA ALA A 80 -3.28 24.19 -2.46
C ALA A 80 -3.50 22.96 -3.35
N ARG A 81 -3.75 21.78 -2.77
CA ARG A 81 -4.08 20.57 -3.55
C ARG A 81 -5.42 20.68 -4.28
N GLY A 82 -6.43 21.27 -3.66
CA GLY A 82 -7.73 21.53 -4.30
C GLY A 82 -7.61 22.42 -5.55
N LEU A 83 -6.76 23.45 -5.48
CA LEU A 83 -6.44 24.32 -6.61
C LEU A 83 -5.62 23.60 -7.69
N LEU A 84 -4.64 22.79 -7.29
CA LEU A 84 -3.80 22.02 -8.23
C LEU A 84 -4.63 20.96 -8.97
N ASN A 85 -5.52 20.24 -8.30
CA ASN A 85 -6.35 19.19 -8.90
C ASN A 85 -7.27 19.70 -10.02
N ARG A 86 -7.53 21.00 -10.11
CA ARG A 86 -8.28 21.63 -11.21
C ARG A 86 -7.44 21.85 -12.46
N ARG A 87 -6.11 21.83 -12.36
CA ARG A 87 -5.21 22.02 -13.49
C ARG A 87 -5.12 20.74 -14.33
N PRO A 88 -4.97 20.84 -15.66
CA PRO A 88 -4.91 19.68 -16.55
C PRO A 88 -3.83 18.67 -16.13
N GLY A 89 -4.26 17.42 -15.92
CA GLY A 89 -3.43 16.28 -15.56
C GLY A 89 -2.92 16.23 -14.12
N TRP A 90 -3.44 17.07 -13.22
CA TRP A 90 -3.28 16.91 -11.77
C TRP A 90 -4.39 16.07 -11.14
N SER A 91 -5.57 16.03 -11.75
CA SER A 91 -6.66 15.14 -11.31
C SER A 91 -6.26 13.66 -11.33
N GLN A 92 -5.38 13.26 -12.25
CA GLN A 92 -4.87 11.88 -12.38
C GLN A 92 -3.90 11.47 -11.25
N VAL A 93 -3.34 12.43 -10.51
CA VAL A 93 -2.43 12.16 -9.38
C VAL A 93 -3.11 12.22 -8.02
N ALA A 94 -4.40 12.58 -7.98
CA ALA A 94 -5.21 12.47 -6.77
C ALA A 94 -5.43 11.00 -6.38
N SER A 95 -5.87 10.74 -5.15
CA SER A 95 -6.01 9.40 -4.57
C SER A 95 -4.68 8.66 -4.41
N ASP A 96 -4.72 7.37 -4.14
CA ASP A 96 -3.52 6.56 -3.93
C ASP A 96 -2.64 6.43 -5.18
N GLY A 97 -3.23 6.33 -6.37
CA GLY A 97 -2.54 6.13 -7.63
C GLY A 97 -2.35 4.66 -8.01
N VAL A 98 -2.78 3.69 -7.19
CA VAL A 98 -2.66 2.26 -7.52
C VAL A 98 -3.58 1.92 -8.70
N ASP A 99 -4.85 2.34 -8.65
CA ASP A 99 -5.80 2.11 -9.75
C ASP A 99 -5.30 2.71 -11.08
N VAL A 100 -4.67 3.89 -11.03
CA VAL A 100 -4.09 4.55 -12.22
C VAL A 100 -2.87 3.77 -12.74
N ALA A 101 -2.03 3.26 -11.85
CA ALA A 101 -0.88 2.44 -12.22
C ALA A 101 -1.33 1.11 -12.86
N LEU A 102 -2.34 0.47 -12.27
CA LEU A 102 -2.94 -0.76 -12.80
C LEU A 102 -3.59 -0.52 -14.16
N HIS A 103 -4.39 0.54 -14.30
CA HIS A 103 -4.96 0.94 -15.57
C HIS A 103 -3.87 1.16 -16.62
N ASN A 104 -2.85 1.96 -16.30
CA ASN A 104 -1.70 2.22 -17.18
C ASN A 104 -0.95 0.94 -17.60
N TYR A 105 -0.90 -0.07 -16.73
CA TYR A 105 -0.29 -1.36 -17.01
C TYR A 105 -1.14 -2.22 -17.95
N HIS A 106 -2.47 -2.25 -17.75
CA HIS A 106 -3.38 -3.07 -18.54
C HIS A 106 -3.60 -2.50 -19.95
N ILE A 107 -3.76 -1.17 -20.10
CA ILE A 107 -3.93 -0.50 -21.41
C ILE A 107 -2.69 -0.53 -22.32
N THR A 108 -1.67 -1.31 -21.95
CA THR A 108 -0.45 -1.40 -22.73
C THR A 108 -0.77 -1.87 -24.16
N TYR A 109 -1.65 -2.87 -24.37
CA TYR A 109 -2.14 -3.33 -25.70
C TYR A 109 -3.45 -4.16 -25.62
N GLU A 110 -4.55 -3.63 -25.07
CA GLU A 110 -5.78 -4.45 -24.88
C GLU A 110 -6.66 -4.64 -26.14
N ASP A 111 -6.35 -4.03 -27.29
CA ASP A 111 -7.14 -4.22 -28.51
C ASP A 111 -6.26 -4.63 -29.71
N PRO A 112 -6.45 -5.85 -30.29
CA PRO A 112 -5.79 -6.29 -31.51
C PRO A 112 -6.07 -5.41 -32.74
N ALA A 113 -7.10 -4.53 -32.67
CA ALA A 113 -7.48 -3.62 -33.74
C ALA A 113 -6.90 -2.19 -33.61
N ASP A 114 -6.32 -1.81 -32.46
CA ASP A 114 -5.81 -0.44 -32.22
C ASP A 114 -4.28 -0.35 -32.16
N ASP A 115 -3.75 0.82 -32.55
CA ASP A 115 -2.32 1.09 -32.67
C ASP A 115 -1.57 0.75 -31.37
N PRO A 116 -0.44 0.03 -31.44
CA PRO A 116 0.42 -0.40 -30.34
C PRO A 116 1.01 0.66 -29.38
N ARG A 117 0.33 1.77 -29.08
CA ARG A 117 0.93 2.98 -28.48
C ARG A 117 0.18 3.69 -27.34
N PRO A 118 -0.94 3.22 -26.73
CA PRO A 118 -1.67 4.05 -25.78
C PRO A 118 -0.79 4.48 -24.60
N ARG A 119 -0.08 3.53 -23.97
CA ARG A 119 0.74 3.86 -22.79
C ARG A 119 1.97 4.71 -23.11
N TYR A 120 2.62 4.48 -24.26
CA TYR A 120 3.78 5.28 -24.69
C TYR A 120 3.43 6.74 -24.99
N SER A 121 2.18 7.00 -25.39
CA SER A 121 1.68 8.35 -25.65
C SER A 121 1.51 9.18 -24.36
N LEU A 122 1.30 8.52 -23.22
CA LEU A 122 1.07 9.20 -21.93
C LEU A 122 2.38 9.73 -21.32
N PRO A 123 2.35 10.93 -20.70
CA PRO A 123 3.55 11.60 -20.20
C PRO A 123 4.04 11.02 -18.86
N ALA A 124 4.86 9.96 -18.93
CA ALA A 124 5.46 9.27 -17.79
C ALA A 124 6.15 10.22 -16.77
N PHE A 125 7.21 10.92 -17.15
CA PHE A 125 8.01 11.74 -16.22
C PHE A 125 7.23 12.93 -15.63
N ARG A 126 6.27 13.51 -16.37
CA ARG A 126 5.41 14.57 -15.84
C ARG A 126 4.46 14.02 -14.78
N LEU A 127 3.96 12.80 -14.96
CA LEU A 127 3.09 12.16 -13.98
C LEU A 127 3.86 11.87 -12.67
N VAL A 128 5.12 11.41 -12.79
CA VAL A 128 6.02 11.21 -11.64
C VAL A 128 6.20 12.50 -10.84
N LEU A 129 6.58 13.60 -11.49
CA LEU A 129 6.80 14.88 -10.81
C LEU A 129 5.54 15.40 -10.12
N ARG A 130 4.39 15.32 -10.81
CA ARG A 130 3.10 15.74 -10.26
C ARG A 130 2.69 14.87 -9.07
N LYS A 131 2.87 13.55 -9.16
CA LYS A 131 2.51 12.63 -8.08
C LYS A 131 3.40 12.81 -6.86
N ALA A 132 4.71 12.98 -7.05
CA ALA A 132 5.63 13.28 -5.96
C ALA A 132 5.26 14.60 -5.27
N ALA A 133 5.01 15.67 -6.04
CA ALA A 133 4.59 16.96 -5.50
C ALA A 133 3.25 16.90 -4.75
N ALA A 134 2.23 16.25 -5.33
CA ALA A 134 0.93 16.09 -4.70
C ALA A 134 1.03 15.27 -3.40
N THR A 135 1.87 14.25 -3.37
CA THR A 135 2.11 13.40 -2.20
C THR A 135 2.84 14.17 -1.10
N LEU A 136 3.87 14.95 -1.45
CA LEU A 136 4.57 15.82 -0.51
C LEU A 136 3.63 16.87 0.10
N LEU A 137 2.77 17.49 -0.70
CA LEU A 137 1.77 18.45 -0.19
C LEU A 137 0.71 17.79 0.70
N THR A 138 0.37 16.53 0.43
CA THR A 138 -0.63 15.80 1.22
C THR A 138 -0.02 15.28 2.53
N LEU A 139 1.00 14.44 2.45
CA LEU A 139 1.57 13.76 3.62
C LEU A 139 2.54 14.66 4.38
N GLY A 140 3.28 15.54 3.70
CA GLY A 140 4.21 16.47 4.36
C GLY A 140 3.54 17.54 5.23
N THR A 141 2.23 17.76 5.05
CA THR A 141 1.43 18.61 5.96
C THR A 141 0.92 17.87 7.20
N GLY A 142 1.29 16.60 7.37
CA GLY A 142 0.87 15.77 8.50
C GLY A 142 -0.46 15.05 8.31
N ALA A 143 -1.04 15.07 7.10
CA ALA A 143 -2.26 14.32 6.82
C ALA A 143 -2.05 12.81 6.95
N SER A 144 -3.12 12.06 7.23
CA SER A 144 -3.02 10.61 7.43
C SER A 144 -2.97 9.86 6.09
N GLY A 145 -2.04 8.92 5.95
CA GLY A 145 -1.94 8.08 4.76
C GLY A 145 -0.61 7.34 4.63
N GLY A 146 -0.35 6.70 3.49
CA GLY A 146 0.90 5.98 3.20
C GLY A 146 1.63 6.50 1.95
N LEU A 147 2.89 6.11 1.76
CA LEU A 147 3.69 6.46 0.58
C LEU A 147 3.63 5.39 -0.50
N GLU A 148 3.22 4.18 -0.14
CA GLU A 148 3.22 3.00 -1.01
C GLU A 148 2.35 3.19 -2.26
N GLY A 149 1.09 3.61 -2.09
CA GLY A 149 0.18 3.82 -3.22
C GLY A 149 0.75 4.79 -4.26
N PRO A 150 1.18 6.00 -3.85
CA PRO A 150 1.86 6.92 -4.75
C PRO A 150 3.11 6.33 -5.39
N SER A 151 3.86 5.54 -4.64
CA SER A 151 5.11 4.94 -5.11
C SER A 151 4.90 3.85 -6.15
N VAL A 152 3.78 3.11 -6.10
CA VAL A 152 3.38 2.20 -7.19
C VAL A 152 3.21 2.97 -8.49
N LEU A 153 2.54 4.13 -8.48
CA LEU A 153 2.41 4.98 -9.67
C LEU A 153 3.74 5.57 -10.12
N LEU A 154 4.58 6.02 -9.18
CA LEU A 154 5.93 6.50 -9.50
C LEU A 154 6.76 5.39 -10.17
N GLY A 155 6.73 4.18 -9.63
CA GLY A 155 7.41 2.99 -10.17
C GLY A 155 6.91 2.63 -11.57
N GLU A 156 5.59 2.48 -11.74
CA GLU A 156 4.98 2.21 -13.04
C GLU A 156 5.40 3.25 -14.08
N SER A 157 5.25 4.53 -13.76
CA SER A 157 5.51 5.61 -14.70
C SER A 157 6.99 5.79 -15.01
N LEU A 158 7.89 5.62 -14.05
CA LEU A 158 9.33 5.63 -14.31
C LEU A 158 9.76 4.43 -15.17
N GLY A 159 9.21 3.24 -14.89
CA GLY A 159 9.46 2.04 -15.69
C GLY A 159 9.01 2.21 -17.14
N ALA A 160 7.80 2.74 -17.35
CA ALA A 160 7.28 3.03 -18.69
C ALA A 160 8.09 4.14 -19.41
N GLY A 161 8.45 5.20 -18.69
CA GLY A 161 9.28 6.29 -19.21
C GLY A 161 10.68 5.82 -19.63
N LEU A 162 11.29 4.94 -18.85
CA LEU A 162 12.60 4.37 -19.15
C LEU A 162 12.55 3.39 -20.33
N ALA A 163 11.53 2.53 -20.38
CA ALA A 163 11.28 1.67 -21.52
C ALA A 163 11.13 2.50 -22.82
N ARG A 164 10.43 3.63 -22.76
CA ARG A 164 10.30 4.57 -23.89
C ARG A 164 11.64 5.19 -24.29
N LEU A 165 12.41 5.69 -23.32
CA LEU A 165 13.70 6.34 -23.56
C LEU A 165 14.71 5.37 -24.19
N THR A 166 14.71 4.13 -23.70
CA THR A 166 15.57 3.04 -24.22
C THR A 166 14.97 2.31 -25.42
N ARG A 167 13.90 2.86 -26.02
CA ARG A 167 13.23 2.39 -27.23
C ARG A 167 12.86 0.90 -27.18
N ALA A 168 12.38 0.43 -26.03
CA ALA A 168 11.85 -0.93 -25.89
C ALA A 168 10.64 -1.11 -26.83
N ARG A 169 10.69 -2.09 -27.73
CA ARG A 169 9.63 -2.34 -28.72
C ARG A 169 8.67 -3.45 -28.33
N SER A 170 9.06 -4.31 -27.39
CA SER A 170 8.26 -5.45 -26.93
C SER A 170 7.41 -5.06 -25.73
N GLU A 171 6.12 -5.45 -25.76
CA GLU A 171 5.21 -5.36 -24.63
C GLU A 171 5.78 -6.04 -23.38
N HIS A 172 6.32 -7.26 -23.56
CA HIS A 172 6.92 -8.01 -22.47
C HIS A 172 8.01 -7.20 -21.76
N THR A 173 8.86 -6.49 -22.51
CA THR A 173 9.92 -5.65 -21.94
C THR A 173 9.33 -4.45 -21.17
N LEU A 174 8.32 -3.79 -21.73
CA LEU A 174 7.66 -2.64 -21.10
C LEU A 174 7.00 -3.05 -19.77
N ARG A 175 6.17 -4.11 -19.80
CA ARG A 175 5.51 -4.67 -18.62
C ARG A 175 6.51 -5.12 -17.56
N THR A 176 7.61 -5.76 -17.98
CA THR A 176 8.71 -6.14 -17.09
C THR A 176 9.35 -4.91 -16.43
N CYS A 177 9.63 -3.85 -17.17
CA CYS A 177 10.20 -2.62 -16.63
C CYS A 177 9.25 -1.93 -15.64
N GLN A 178 7.95 -1.87 -15.95
CA GLN A 178 6.93 -1.30 -15.05
C GLN A 178 6.87 -2.07 -13.73
N LEU A 179 6.72 -3.40 -13.77
CA LEU A 179 6.67 -4.25 -12.58
C LEU A 179 7.94 -4.19 -11.74
N ALA A 180 9.10 -4.25 -12.40
CA ALA A 180 10.38 -4.18 -11.71
C ALA A 180 10.57 -2.83 -11.02
N CYS A 181 10.13 -1.73 -11.65
CA CYS A 181 10.15 -0.40 -11.03
C CYS A 181 9.13 -0.25 -9.89
N ILE A 182 7.94 -0.86 -9.99
CA ILE A 182 6.99 -0.96 -8.86
C ILE A 182 7.64 -1.70 -7.68
N SER A 183 8.29 -2.83 -7.94
CA SER A 183 9.02 -3.60 -6.91
C SER A 183 10.12 -2.76 -6.27
N ALA A 184 10.97 -2.08 -7.05
CA ALA A 184 12.00 -1.17 -6.52
C ALA A 184 11.40 -0.04 -5.67
N ALA A 185 10.26 0.52 -6.06
CA ALA A 185 9.60 1.60 -5.33
C ALA A 185 9.14 1.14 -3.94
N VAL A 186 8.46 -0.01 -3.88
CA VAL A 186 7.98 -0.59 -2.63
C VAL A 186 9.14 -1.09 -1.76
N ALA A 187 10.18 -1.69 -2.36
CA ALA A 187 11.38 -2.11 -1.64
C ALA A 187 12.13 -0.91 -1.03
N THR A 188 12.14 0.24 -1.70
CA THR A 188 12.74 1.48 -1.18
C THR A 188 12.03 1.98 0.09
N LEU A 189 10.73 1.77 0.20
CA LEU A 189 9.96 2.23 1.35
C LEU A 189 9.97 1.23 2.50
N LEU A 190 9.67 -0.04 2.22
CA LEU A 190 9.53 -1.08 3.23
C LEU A 190 10.86 -1.71 3.66
N ASN A 191 11.93 -1.50 2.89
CA ASN A 191 13.22 -2.17 3.05
C ASN A 191 13.09 -3.71 3.03
N ALA A 192 12.14 -4.22 2.25
CA ALA A 192 11.72 -5.61 2.17
C ALA A 192 11.61 -6.05 0.69
N PRO A 193 12.73 -6.49 0.06
CA PRO A 193 12.80 -6.72 -1.38
C PRO A 193 11.99 -7.92 -1.86
N PHE A 194 11.91 -9.02 -1.08
CA PHE A 194 11.12 -10.19 -1.45
C PHE A 194 9.62 -9.87 -1.36
N ALA A 195 9.21 -9.19 -0.29
CA ALA A 195 7.84 -8.74 -0.11
C ALA A 195 7.41 -7.77 -1.24
N ALA A 196 8.28 -6.83 -1.60
CA ALA A 196 8.02 -5.87 -2.68
C ALA A 196 7.88 -6.54 -4.06
N ALA A 197 8.67 -7.57 -4.35
CA ALA A 197 8.59 -8.29 -5.62
C ALA A 197 7.28 -9.09 -5.73
N LEU A 198 6.88 -9.77 -4.67
CA LEU A 198 5.59 -10.47 -4.61
C LEU A 198 4.43 -9.48 -4.68
N PHE A 199 4.53 -8.36 -3.95
CA PHE A 199 3.52 -7.30 -4.01
C PHE A 199 3.31 -6.79 -5.43
N ALA A 200 4.38 -6.46 -6.15
CA ALA A 200 4.30 -5.94 -7.52
C ALA A 200 3.58 -6.92 -8.47
N ILE A 201 3.83 -8.22 -8.33
CA ILE A 201 3.16 -9.25 -9.13
C ILE A 201 1.71 -9.45 -8.69
N GLU A 202 1.45 -9.57 -7.39
CA GLU A 202 0.14 -9.91 -6.85
C GLU A 202 -0.86 -8.77 -6.95
N VAL A 203 -0.42 -7.51 -6.83
CA VAL A 203 -1.29 -6.34 -7.00
C VAL A 203 -1.72 -6.16 -8.47
N VAL A 204 -0.86 -6.52 -9.41
CA VAL A 204 -1.11 -6.35 -10.85
C VAL A 204 -1.86 -7.54 -11.44
N TYR A 205 -1.38 -8.76 -11.18
CA TYR A 205 -1.94 -9.98 -11.77
C TYR A 205 -3.07 -10.59 -10.94
N GLY A 206 -3.14 -10.32 -9.64
CA GLY A 206 -4.19 -10.82 -8.76
C GLY A 206 -4.13 -12.33 -8.50
N ASN A 207 -4.44 -13.15 -9.52
CA ASN A 207 -4.64 -14.60 -9.42
C ASN A 207 -3.52 -15.44 -10.04
N ARG A 208 -2.49 -14.84 -10.64
CA ARG A 208 -1.41 -15.55 -11.34
C ARG A 208 -0.04 -14.98 -10.97
N ILE A 209 0.96 -15.86 -10.84
CA ILE A 209 2.36 -15.47 -10.65
C ILE A 209 3.13 -15.75 -11.93
N VAL A 210 3.64 -14.70 -12.57
CA VAL A 210 4.51 -14.82 -13.74
C VAL A 210 5.96 -14.87 -13.27
N TYR A 211 6.49 -16.08 -13.10
CA TYR A 211 7.83 -16.33 -12.51
C TYR A 211 8.95 -15.51 -13.15
N ARG A 212 8.97 -15.39 -14.48
CA ARG A 212 10.02 -14.62 -15.18
C ARG A 212 10.00 -13.14 -14.80
N LYS A 213 8.81 -12.53 -14.72
CA LYS A 213 8.64 -11.13 -14.29
C LYS A 213 8.96 -10.99 -12.80
N LEU A 214 8.59 -11.97 -11.98
CA LEU A 214 8.97 -12.04 -10.56
C LEU A 214 10.51 -11.98 -10.39
N SER A 215 11.28 -12.72 -11.20
CA SER A 215 12.75 -12.68 -11.15
C SER A 215 13.31 -11.28 -11.40
N TYR A 216 12.77 -10.54 -12.37
CA TYR A 216 13.16 -9.14 -12.60
C TYR A 216 12.73 -8.21 -11.47
N CYS A 217 11.56 -8.44 -10.88
CA CYS A 217 11.10 -7.71 -9.70
C CYS A 217 12.02 -7.93 -8.49
N LEU A 218 12.47 -9.17 -8.26
CA LEU A 218 13.43 -9.50 -7.20
C LEU A 218 14.76 -8.78 -7.42
N PHE A 219 15.25 -8.77 -8.67
CA PHE A 219 16.49 -8.08 -9.02
C PHE A 219 16.40 -6.56 -8.82
N ALA A 220 15.29 -5.94 -9.23
CA ALA A 220 15.07 -4.52 -8.96
C ALA A 220 14.91 -4.20 -7.48
N GLY A 221 14.17 -5.04 -6.75
CA GLY A 221 13.95 -4.90 -5.32
C GLY A 221 15.27 -4.96 -4.53
N ILE A 222 16.14 -5.92 -4.85
CA ILE A 222 17.44 -6.03 -4.16
C ILE A 222 18.36 -4.84 -4.48
N ILE A 223 18.33 -4.29 -5.71
CA ILE A 223 19.09 -3.07 -6.02
C ILE A 223 18.63 -1.91 -5.13
N ALA A 224 17.32 -1.68 -5.04
CA ALA A 224 16.77 -0.63 -4.17
C ALA A 224 17.12 -0.85 -2.69
N TYR A 225 17.04 -2.10 -2.21
CA TYR A 225 17.43 -2.48 -0.85
C TYR A 225 18.92 -2.22 -0.56
N VAL A 226 19.82 -2.60 -1.47
CA VAL A 226 21.26 -2.35 -1.34
C VAL A 226 21.55 -0.85 -1.30
N LEU A 227 20.90 -0.06 -2.16
CA LEU A 227 21.06 1.39 -2.19
C LEU A 227 20.56 2.05 -0.89
N ASN A 228 19.41 1.62 -0.38
CA ASN A 228 18.91 2.04 0.93
C ASN A 228 19.95 1.80 2.02
N ASN A 229 20.44 0.57 2.15
CA ASN A 229 21.38 0.23 3.21
C ASN A 229 22.73 0.93 3.04
N ARG A 230 23.18 1.15 1.80
CA ARG A 230 24.45 1.82 1.52
C ARG A 230 24.43 3.31 1.84
N PHE A 231 23.35 4.01 1.50
CA PHE A 231 23.28 5.48 1.58
C PHE A 231 22.44 6.01 2.73
N LEU A 232 21.40 5.29 3.17
CA LEU A 232 20.50 5.70 4.24
C LEU A 232 20.72 4.88 5.54
N GLY A 233 21.48 3.79 5.44
CA GLY A 233 21.68 2.83 6.52
C GLY A 233 20.52 1.83 6.64
N PHE A 234 20.81 0.66 7.22
CA PHE A 234 19.78 -0.34 7.47
C PHE A 234 18.90 0.09 8.65
N ARG A 235 17.62 0.36 8.37
CA ARG A 235 16.57 0.53 9.37
C ARG A 235 15.33 -0.20 8.88
N PRO A 236 14.92 -1.31 9.53
CA PRO A 236 13.65 -1.94 9.19
C PRO A 236 12.51 -0.97 9.56
N ILE A 237 11.40 -1.03 8.81
CA ILE A 237 10.24 -0.18 9.07
C ILE A 237 9.65 -0.42 10.46
N PHE A 238 9.70 -1.67 10.93
CA PHE A 238 9.28 -2.07 12.27
C PHE A 238 10.32 -3.00 12.89
N MET A 239 10.40 -2.99 14.22
CA MET A 239 11.18 -3.98 14.97
C MET A 239 10.21 -4.71 15.91
N ALA A 240 10.05 -6.01 15.68
CA ALA A 240 9.30 -6.88 16.57
C ALA A 240 10.22 -7.43 17.68
N PRO A 241 9.65 -7.72 18.88
CA PRO A 241 10.39 -8.39 19.94
C PRO A 241 10.79 -9.81 19.50
N PRO A 242 11.83 -10.41 20.09
CA PRO A 242 12.18 -11.81 19.80
C PRO A 242 11.02 -12.75 20.18
N HIS A 243 10.67 -13.66 19.29
CA HIS A 243 9.68 -14.71 19.53
C HIS A 243 10.29 -16.10 19.25
N GLY A 244 9.81 -17.11 19.98
CA GLY A 244 10.25 -18.50 19.79
C GLY A 244 9.77 -19.09 18.46
N HIS A 245 10.39 -20.18 18.03
CA HIS A 245 9.94 -20.94 16.85
C HIS A 245 8.96 -22.07 17.21
N THR A 246 8.75 -22.31 18.50
CA THR A 246 7.87 -23.36 19.02
C THR A 246 6.50 -22.77 19.32
N TYR A 247 5.48 -23.38 18.74
CA TYR A 247 4.10 -22.96 18.87
C TYR A 247 3.25 -24.07 19.50
N THR A 248 2.47 -23.69 20.48
CA THR A 248 1.41 -24.52 21.05
C THR A 248 0.17 -24.50 20.16
N LEU A 249 -0.68 -25.53 20.26
CA LEU A 249 -1.97 -25.55 19.57
C LEU A 249 -2.85 -24.36 19.98
N ALA A 250 -2.74 -23.92 21.24
CA ALA A 250 -3.43 -22.74 21.74
C ALA A 250 -2.99 -21.46 21.02
N GLU A 251 -1.68 -21.25 20.80
CA GLU A 251 -1.17 -20.09 20.07
C GLU A 251 -1.64 -20.08 18.61
N TYR A 252 -1.65 -21.23 17.92
CA TYR A 252 -2.26 -21.32 16.60
C TYR A 252 -3.76 -20.98 16.63
N GLY A 253 -4.50 -21.47 17.62
CA GLY A 253 -5.91 -21.11 17.82
C GLY A 253 -6.12 -19.61 18.05
N LEU A 254 -5.25 -18.97 18.84
CA LEU A 254 -5.28 -17.53 19.10
C LEU A 254 -4.96 -16.71 17.84
N THR A 255 -3.98 -17.14 17.04
CA THR A 255 -3.63 -16.44 15.79
C THR A 255 -4.75 -16.53 14.77
N ALA A 256 -5.44 -17.68 14.69
CA ALA A 256 -6.65 -17.84 13.89
C ALA A 256 -7.79 -16.95 14.40
N LEU A 257 -7.98 -16.85 15.72
CA LEU A 257 -8.96 -15.94 16.34
C LEU A 257 -8.68 -14.48 15.97
N VAL A 258 -7.43 -14.03 16.05
CA VAL A 258 -7.03 -12.67 15.64
C VAL A 258 -7.32 -12.47 14.15
N ALA A 259 -6.97 -13.44 13.32
CA ALA A 259 -7.24 -13.34 11.89
C ALA A 259 -8.74 -13.16 11.61
N VAL A 260 -9.62 -13.90 12.29
CA VAL A 260 -11.09 -13.72 12.18
C VAL A 260 -11.53 -12.36 12.73
N ALA A 261 -11.05 -11.97 13.91
CA ALA A 261 -11.42 -10.74 14.59
C ALA A 261 -10.98 -9.48 13.82
N VAL A 262 -9.87 -9.54 13.11
CA VAL A 262 -9.32 -8.41 12.36
C VAL A 262 -9.83 -8.36 10.93
N SER A 263 -9.86 -9.50 10.22
CA SER A 263 -10.09 -9.57 8.76
C SER A 263 -11.34 -8.83 8.27
N ALA A 264 -12.53 -9.44 8.42
CA ALA A 264 -13.77 -8.88 7.91
C ALA A 264 -14.13 -7.52 8.56
N PRO A 265 -13.96 -7.33 9.89
CA PRO A 265 -14.29 -6.05 10.52
C PRO A 265 -13.46 -4.89 9.99
N VAL A 266 -12.14 -5.05 9.83
CA VAL A 266 -11.28 -3.97 9.30
C VAL A 266 -11.61 -3.69 7.85
N ALA A 267 -11.81 -4.72 7.00
CA ALA A 267 -12.19 -4.50 5.59
C ALA A 267 -13.53 -3.75 5.45
N LEU A 268 -14.55 -4.16 6.22
CA LEU A 268 -15.88 -3.52 6.20
C LEU A 268 -15.81 -2.09 6.75
N ALA A 269 -15.13 -1.89 7.88
CA ALA A 269 -14.94 -0.57 8.48
C ALA A 269 -14.19 0.37 7.53
N PHE A 270 -13.19 -0.14 6.82
CA PHE A 270 -12.46 0.61 5.80
C PHE A 270 -13.38 1.05 4.65
N GLY A 271 -14.12 0.11 4.05
CA GLY A 271 -15.07 0.42 2.97
C GLY A 271 -16.17 1.41 3.39
N LEU A 272 -16.71 1.24 4.60
CA LEU A 272 -17.72 2.13 5.17
C LEU A 272 -17.15 3.53 5.45
N ALA A 273 -15.95 3.63 6.01
CA ALA A 273 -15.28 4.89 6.28
C ALA A 273 -15.00 5.65 4.99
N MET A 274 -14.50 4.99 3.94
CA MET A 274 -14.30 5.60 2.63
C MET A 274 -15.61 6.12 2.02
N LYS A 275 -16.69 5.32 2.07
CA LYS A 275 -18.01 5.73 1.59
C LYS A 275 -18.60 6.90 2.40
N HIS A 276 -18.40 6.91 3.71
CA HIS A 276 -18.94 7.95 4.59
C HIS A 276 -18.18 9.27 4.41
N THR A 277 -16.85 9.23 4.49
CA THR A 277 -15.99 10.42 4.30
C THR A 277 -16.16 11.02 2.90
N ARG A 278 -16.36 10.20 1.87
CA ARG A 278 -16.73 10.68 0.52
C ARG A 278 -18.03 11.46 0.52
N ARG A 279 -19.09 10.92 1.12
CA ARG A 279 -20.41 11.60 1.20
C ARG A 279 -20.32 12.97 1.90
N VAL A 280 -19.52 13.08 2.95
CA VAL A 280 -19.34 14.35 3.66
C VAL A 280 -18.65 15.39 2.76
N VAL A 281 -17.63 14.97 2.02
CA VAL A 281 -16.74 15.90 1.30
C VAL A 281 -17.19 16.16 -0.15
N GLU A 282 -18.00 15.29 -0.75
CA GLU A 282 -18.44 15.44 -2.14
C GLU A 282 -19.39 16.62 -2.38
N HIS A 283 -20.17 17.01 -1.37
CA HIS A 283 -21.07 18.18 -1.41
C HIS A 283 -20.32 19.53 -1.44
N VAL A 284 -19.03 19.53 -1.13
CA VAL A 284 -18.19 20.73 -1.14
C VAL A 284 -17.68 20.99 -2.55
N HIS A 285 -17.64 22.26 -2.94
CA HIS A 285 -17.09 22.70 -4.23
C HIS A 285 -15.66 22.13 -4.43
N PRO A 286 -15.30 21.61 -5.63
CA PRO A 286 -14.06 20.86 -5.85
C PRO A 286 -12.76 21.56 -5.38
N VAL A 287 -12.70 22.89 -5.44
CA VAL A 287 -11.54 23.68 -4.97
C VAL A 287 -11.41 23.67 -3.45
N LEU A 288 -12.53 23.79 -2.73
CA LEU A 288 -12.56 23.82 -1.28
C LEU A 288 -12.58 22.41 -0.67
N ARG A 289 -12.84 21.40 -1.50
CA ARG A 289 -12.94 20.00 -1.10
C ARG A 289 -11.71 19.53 -0.31
N GLY A 290 -10.52 19.89 -0.78
CA GLY A 290 -9.26 19.58 -0.08
C GLY A 290 -9.15 20.27 1.28
N ALA A 291 -9.50 21.56 1.37
CA ALA A 291 -9.50 22.30 2.63
C ALA A 291 -10.55 21.75 3.62
N ALA A 292 -11.75 21.41 3.15
CA ALA A 292 -12.82 20.83 3.95
C ALA A 292 -12.41 19.46 4.51
N GLY A 293 -11.85 18.58 3.69
CA GLY A 293 -11.34 17.29 4.15
C GLY A 293 -10.21 17.45 5.17
N SER A 294 -9.28 18.37 4.93
CA SER A 294 -8.21 18.70 5.89
C SER A 294 -8.76 19.22 7.22
N LEU A 295 -9.80 20.05 7.18
CA LEU A 295 -10.47 20.55 8.39
C LEU A 295 -11.18 19.42 9.15
N CYS A 296 -11.85 18.49 8.46
CA CYS A 296 -12.43 17.31 9.09
C CYS A 296 -11.36 16.40 9.71
N THR A 297 -10.25 16.17 9.01
CA THR A 297 -9.09 15.44 9.54
C THR A 297 -8.55 16.08 10.81
N ALA A 298 -8.37 17.41 10.81
CA ALA A 298 -7.92 18.14 11.98
C ALA A 298 -8.95 18.10 13.12
N ALA A 299 -10.24 18.21 12.83
CA ALA A 299 -11.30 18.11 13.83
C ALA A 299 -11.33 16.75 14.54
N VAL A 300 -11.15 15.65 13.80
CA VAL A 300 -11.03 14.30 14.39
C VAL A 300 -9.80 14.21 15.29
N ALA A 301 -8.62 14.63 14.78
CA ALA A 301 -7.37 14.55 15.53
C ALA A 301 -7.41 15.42 16.81
N LEU A 302 -7.87 16.67 16.71
CA LEU A 302 -7.98 17.58 17.85
C LEU A 302 -9.08 17.15 18.84
N GLY A 303 -10.19 16.58 18.35
CA GLY A 303 -11.22 16.03 19.21
C GLY A 303 -10.70 14.88 20.09
N LEU A 304 -9.88 13.98 19.52
CA LEU A 304 -9.23 12.90 20.28
C LEU A 304 -8.12 13.43 21.20
N PHE A 305 -7.36 14.43 20.74
CA PHE A 305 -6.31 15.07 21.54
C PHE A 305 -6.88 15.74 22.80
N TYR A 306 -7.89 16.61 22.66
CA TYR A 306 -8.49 17.30 23.80
C TYR A 306 -9.47 16.43 24.60
N GLY A 307 -10.13 15.47 23.97
CA GLY A 307 -11.14 14.62 24.61
C GLY A 307 -10.56 13.52 25.48
N VAL A 308 -9.48 12.87 25.03
CA VAL A 308 -8.88 11.70 25.73
C VAL A 308 -7.36 11.81 25.89
N GLY A 309 -6.75 12.96 25.57
CA GLY A 309 -5.30 13.15 25.67
C GLY A 309 -4.50 12.35 24.64
N MET A 310 -5.12 11.95 23.51
CA MET A 310 -4.47 11.09 22.52
C MET A 310 -3.41 11.86 21.71
N ASP A 311 -2.19 11.34 21.68
CA ASP A 311 -1.12 11.85 20.82
C ASP A 311 -1.59 11.89 19.34
N PRO A 312 -1.55 13.06 18.65
CA PRO A 312 -2.01 13.19 17.28
C PRO A 312 -1.29 12.24 16.31
N ARG A 313 -0.05 11.82 16.62
CA ARG A 313 0.74 10.87 15.82
C ARG A 313 0.06 9.50 15.68
N HIS A 314 -0.89 9.17 16.55
CA HIS A 314 -1.65 7.92 16.44
C HIS A 314 -2.65 7.90 15.30
N VAL A 315 -3.22 9.06 14.96
CA VAL A 315 -4.30 9.18 13.96
C VAL A 315 -3.89 10.02 12.74
N LEU A 316 -2.85 10.83 12.84
CA LEU A 316 -2.24 11.59 11.76
C LEU A 316 -0.96 10.93 11.23
N GLY A 317 -0.38 11.53 10.18
CA GLY A 317 0.83 11.04 9.54
C GLY A 317 0.74 9.60 9.02
N MET A 318 1.89 8.94 8.93
CA MET A 318 2.00 7.60 8.35
C MET A 318 1.44 6.52 9.28
N GLY A 319 1.70 6.67 10.59
CA GLY A 319 1.27 5.75 11.64
C GLY A 319 2.31 4.70 12.05
N GLU A 320 3.52 4.75 11.49
CA GLU A 320 4.65 3.91 11.90
C GLU A 320 4.93 4.02 13.41
N HIS A 321 4.81 5.23 13.96
CA HIS A 321 4.94 5.52 15.39
C HIS A 321 4.02 4.65 16.25
N THR A 322 2.75 4.47 15.87
CA THR A 322 1.79 3.67 16.65
C THR A 322 2.19 2.20 16.69
N VAL A 323 2.54 1.62 15.54
CA VAL A 323 2.93 0.21 15.45
C VAL A 323 4.24 -0.03 16.21
N ALA A 324 5.21 0.88 16.08
CA ALA A 324 6.47 0.79 16.81
C ALA A 324 6.26 0.77 18.33
N ARG A 325 5.41 1.65 18.88
CA ARG A 325 5.11 1.69 20.32
C ARG A 325 4.37 0.43 20.81
N LEU A 326 3.48 -0.12 19.98
CA LEU A 326 2.79 -1.38 20.29
C LEU A 326 3.77 -2.57 20.32
N LEU A 327 4.68 -2.67 19.36
CA LEU A 327 5.69 -3.72 19.32
C LEU A 327 6.75 -3.58 20.42
N ALA A 328 7.04 -2.35 20.83
CA ALA A 328 7.91 -2.06 21.97
C ALA A 328 7.26 -2.41 23.33
N GLY A 329 5.97 -2.75 23.35
CA GLY A 329 5.25 -3.07 24.58
C GLY A 329 5.06 -1.86 25.51
N GLU A 330 5.03 -0.65 24.96
CA GLU A 330 4.84 0.55 25.78
C GLU A 330 3.47 0.54 26.46
N GLY A 331 3.47 0.69 27.78
CA GLY A 331 2.26 0.68 28.61
C GLY A 331 1.45 1.99 28.56
N GLY A 332 0.51 2.12 29.50
CA GLY A 332 -0.31 3.32 29.65
C GLY A 332 -1.59 3.25 28.82
N ALA A 333 -1.91 4.31 28.07
CA ALA A 333 -3.14 4.37 27.28
C ALA A 333 -3.22 3.28 26.20
N LEU A 334 -2.07 2.85 25.65
CA LEU A 334 -1.99 1.76 24.67
C LEU A 334 -2.30 0.37 25.26
N SER A 335 -2.34 0.24 26.59
CA SER A 335 -2.78 -0.99 27.26
C SER A 335 -4.31 -1.11 27.35
N ALA A 336 -5.05 -0.04 27.06
CA ALA A 336 -6.50 -0.03 27.12
C ALA A 336 -7.14 -0.38 25.77
N TRP A 337 -7.90 -1.47 25.72
CA TRP A 337 -8.57 -1.93 24.49
C TRP A 337 -9.47 -0.85 23.86
N TRP A 338 -10.17 -0.05 24.68
CA TRP A 338 -11.06 1.02 24.19
C TRP A 338 -10.27 2.17 23.55
N PHE A 339 -9.07 2.47 24.06
CA PHE A 339 -8.20 3.51 23.48
C PHE A 339 -7.67 3.08 22.12
N LEU A 340 -7.31 1.79 21.97
CA LEU A 340 -6.93 1.21 20.69
C LEU A 340 -8.07 1.25 19.67
N LEU A 341 -9.32 1.00 20.08
CA LEU A 341 -10.48 1.17 19.19
C LEU A 341 -10.67 2.62 18.73
N LEU A 342 -10.42 3.61 19.60
CA LEU A 342 -10.43 5.02 19.20
C LEU A 342 -9.34 5.34 18.17
N ILE A 343 -8.14 4.73 18.28
CA ILE A 343 -7.09 4.86 17.27
C ILE A 343 -7.55 4.28 15.94
N VAL A 344 -8.17 3.09 15.93
CA VAL A 344 -8.70 2.46 14.70
C VAL A 344 -9.71 3.37 14.01
N VAL A 345 -10.71 3.86 14.75
CA VAL A 345 -11.75 4.74 14.21
C VAL A 345 -11.15 6.08 13.76
N GLY A 346 -10.29 6.69 14.57
CA GLY A 346 -9.63 7.95 14.26
C GLY A 346 -8.80 7.84 12.98
N LYS A 347 -7.94 6.82 12.88
CA LYS A 347 -7.08 6.58 11.71
C LYS A 347 -7.89 6.28 10.44
N LEU A 348 -8.99 5.54 10.55
CA LEU A 348 -9.92 5.31 9.44
C LEU A 348 -10.54 6.61 8.92
N LEU A 349 -11.03 7.46 9.82
CA LEU A 349 -11.67 8.72 9.46
C LEU A 349 -10.66 9.72 8.87
N THR A 350 -9.52 9.93 9.53
CA THR A 350 -8.48 10.86 9.04
C THR A 350 -7.92 10.43 7.69
N THR A 351 -7.69 9.13 7.47
CA THR A 351 -7.23 8.59 6.18
C THR A 351 -8.33 8.72 5.13
N GLY A 352 -9.59 8.42 5.47
CA GLY A 352 -10.73 8.58 4.58
C GLY A 352 -10.93 10.03 4.14
N PHE A 353 -10.94 10.98 5.07
CA PHE A 353 -11.03 12.40 4.71
C PHE A 353 -9.86 12.86 3.86
N THR A 354 -8.63 12.37 4.11
CA THR A 354 -7.46 12.71 3.30
C THR A 354 -7.60 12.24 1.85
N LEU A 355 -7.98 10.97 1.64
CA LEU A 355 -8.14 10.38 0.31
C LEU A 355 -9.35 10.94 -0.44
N GLN A 356 -10.52 10.93 0.21
CA GLN A 356 -11.78 11.32 -0.44
C GLN A 356 -11.87 12.82 -0.73
N SER A 357 -11.04 13.64 -0.09
CA SER A 357 -10.88 15.06 -0.43
C SER A 357 -9.91 15.32 -1.60
N GLY A 358 -9.38 14.26 -2.23
CA GLY A 358 -8.47 14.35 -3.38
C GLY A 358 -6.99 14.45 -2.99
N GLY A 359 -6.62 13.96 -1.80
CA GLY A 359 -5.22 13.88 -1.36
C GLY A 359 -4.49 12.73 -2.03
N SER A 360 -3.18 12.87 -2.20
CA SER A 360 -2.32 11.81 -2.74
C SER A 360 -1.68 11.04 -1.60
N ALA A 361 -2.22 9.86 -1.29
CA ALA A 361 -1.76 9.02 -0.20
C ALA A 361 -2.16 7.55 -0.43
N GLY A 362 -1.34 6.62 0.01
CA GLY A 362 -1.59 5.18 -0.04
C GLY A 362 -2.35 4.65 1.17
N MET A 363 -2.88 3.43 1.03
CA MET A 363 -3.69 2.77 2.06
C MET A 363 -2.97 1.63 2.79
N LEU A 364 -1.79 1.22 2.30
CA LEU A 364 -1.05 0.05 2.79
C LEU A 364 -0.56 0.22 4.24
N ILE A 365 0.20 1.27 4.56
CA ILE A 365 0.65 1.51 5.94
C ILE A 365 -0.55 1.79 6.88
N PRO A 366 -1.55 2.60 6.51
CA PRO A 366 -2.78 2.71 7.29
C PRO A 366 -3.44 1.35 7.57
N SER A 367 -3.53 0.42 6.61
CA SER A 367 -4.10 -0.90 6.89
C SER A 367 -3.23 -1.74 7.83
N MET A 368 -1.89 -1.63 7.77
CA MET A 368 -1.00 -2.21 8.78
C MET A 368 -1.29 -1.66 10.17
N VAL A 369 -1.44 -0.33 10.31
CA VAL A 369 -1.76 0.32 11.59
C VAL A 369 -3.10 -0.19 12.12
N LEU A 370 -4.13 -0.23 11.28
CA LEU A 370 -5.45 -0.74 11.67
C LEU A 370 -5.36 -2.20 12.13
N GLY A 371 -4.64 -3.04 11.38
CA GLY A 371 -4.40 -4.44 11.74
C GLY A 371 -3.65 -4.61 13.04
N GLY A 372 -2.52 -3.94 13.20
CA GLY A 372 -1.68 -4.03 14.40
C GLY A 372 -2.39 -3.51 15.65
N VAL A 373 -3.11 -2.39 15.54
CA VAL A 373 -3.90 -1.84 16.64
C VAL A 373 -5.10 -2.73 16.99
N SER A 374 -5.81 -3.29 15.99
CA SER A 374 -6.89 -4.25 16.23
C SER A 374 -6.38 -5.57 16.82
N GLY A 375 -5.20 -6.04 16.38
CA GLY A 375 -4.51 -7.18 16.96
C GLY A 375 -4.16 -6.95 18.43
N ALA A 376 -3.53 -5.80 18.74
CA ALA A 376 -3.26 -5.39 20.12
C ALA A 376 -4.54 -5.27 20.96
N ALA A 377 -5.62 -4.70 20.40
CA ALA A 377 -6.91 -4.60 21.11
C ALA A 377 -7.46 -5.98 21.45
N THR A 378 -7.35 -6.93 20.53
CA THR A 378 -7.75 -8.34 20.74
C THR A 378 -6.90 -8.97 21.85
N ALA A 379 -5.59 -8.72 21.88
CA ALA A 379 -4.71 -9.18 22.94
C ALA A 379 -5.14 -8.62 24.31
N GLN A 380 -5.45 -7.32 24.39
CA GLN A 380 -5.85 -6.70 25.66
C GLN A 380 -7.20 -7.22 26.17
N VAL A 381 -8.16 -7.47 25.28
CA VAL A 381 -9.45 -8.07 25.66
C VAL A 381 -9.26 -9.49 26.21
N LEU A 382 -8.39 -10.29 25.58
CA LEU A 382 -8.09 -11.63 26.05
C LEU A 382 -7.28 -11.62 27.35
N ALA A 383 -6.31 -10.71 27.48
CA ALA A 383 -5.51 -10.55 28.70
C ALA A 383 -6.40 -10.24 29.91
N ALA A 384 -7.45 -9.44 29.71
CA ALA A 384 -8.42 -9.11 30.76
C ALA A 384 -9.20 -10.33 31.30
N THR A 385 -9.26 -11.44 30.55
CA THR A 385 -9.87 -12.69 31.03
C THR A 385 -8.98 -13.46 31.99
N GLY A 386 -7.66 -13.20 31.99
CA GLY A 386 -6.68 -13.91 32.83
C GLY A 386 -6.44 -15.37 32.45
N LEU A 387 -7.05 -15.87 31.37
CA LEU A 387 -7.05 -17.29 31.02
C LEU A 387 -5.82 -17.74 30.24
N VAL A 388 -5.06 -16.82 29.62
CA VAL A 388 -3.97 -17.16 28.71
C VAL A 388 -2.79 -16.19 28.85
N SER A 389 -1.56 -16.71 28.80
CA SER A 389 -0.34 -15.92 28.64
C SER A 389 -0.20 -15.51 27.17
N LEU A 390 -0.18 -14.21 26.90
CA LEU A 390 -0.22 -13.67 25.54
C LEU A 390 1.09 -12.98 25.18
N ASP A 391 1.64 -13.31 24.03
CA ASP A 391 2.65 -12.47 23.38
C ASP A 391 1.94 -11.38 22.56
N ALA A 392 1.92 -10.15 23.08
CA ALA A 392 1.31 -9.01 22.40
C ALA A 392 1.94 -8.74 21.02
N GLY A 393 3.23 -9.02 20.84
CA GLY A 393 3.92 -8.85 19.56
C GLY A 393 3.34 -9.76 18.47
N LEU A 394 3.06 -11.02 18.82
CA LEU A 394 2.45 -11.99 17.91
C LEU A 394 1.07 -11.51 17.42
N PHE A 395 0.25 -10.97 18.32
CA PHE A 395 -1.07 -10.44 17.98
C PHE A 395 -1.01 -9.22 17.06
N VAL A 396 -0.07 -8.31 17.32
CA VAL A 396 0.16 -7.13 16.46
C VAL A 396 0.59 -7.56 15.07
N VAL A 397 1.59 -8.45 14.96
CA VAL A 397 2.13 -8.91 13.67
C VAL A 397 1.08 -9.68 12.85
N VAL A 398 0.35 -10.58 13.49
CA VAL A 398 -0.75 -11.32 12.84
C VAL A 398 -1.88 -10.37 12.41
N GLY A 399 -2.23 -9.39 13.25
CA GLY A 399 -3.19 -8.36 12.89
C GLY A 399 -2.77 -7.54 11.68
N ILE A 400 -1.49 -7.13 11.59
CA ILE A 400 -0.92 -6.46 10.41
C ILE A 400 -1.09 -7.33 9.17
N ALA A 401 -0.69 -8.60 9.24
CA ALA A 401 -0.77 -9.54 8.13
C ALA A 401 -2.23 -9.71 7.65
N SER A 402 -3.16 -9.93 8.57
CA SER A 402 -4.59 -10.05 8.27
C SER A 402 -5.18 -8.79 7.64
N ALA A 403 -4.90 -7.59 8.18
CA ALA A 403 -5.45 -6.36 7.62
C ALA A 403 -4.89 -6.03 6.22
N LEU A 404 -3.61 -6.35 5.96
CA LEU A 404 -3.04 -6.23 4.61
C LEU A 404 -3.79 -7.11 3.61
N VAL A 405 -4.04 -8.38 3.96
CA VAL A 405 -4.80 -9.28 3.08
C VAL A 405 -6.25 -8.80 2.91
N ALA A 406 -6.89 -8.38 3.99
CA ALA A 406 -8.29 -7.98 3.98
C ALA A 406 -8.56 -6.69 3.19
N VAL A 407 -7.64 -5.72 3.26
CA VAL A 407 -7.79 -4.41 2.60
C VAL A 407 -7.14 -4.40 1.22
N VAL A 408 -5.94 -4.97 1.08
CA VAL A 408 -5.14 -4.86 -0.15
C VAL A 408 -5.27 -6.08 -1.04
N GLY A 409 -5.57 -7.26 -0.46
CA GLY A 409 -5.82 -8.47 -1.24
C GLY A 409 -4.55 -9.16 -1.74
N VAL A 410 -3.42 -9.01 -1.03
CA VAL A 410 -2.08 -9.53 -1.40
C VAL A 410 -1.54 -10.52 -0.34
N PRO A 411 -2.10 -11.75 -0.23
CA PRO A 411 -1.68 -12.73 0.78
C PRO A 411 -0.21 -13.15 0.71
N LEU A 412 0.36 -13.37 -0.47
CA LEU A 412 1.75 -13.82 -0.58
C LEU A 412 2.72 -12.70 -0.22
N ALA A 413 2.45 -11.48 -0.67
CA ALA A 413 3.23 -10.31 -0.28
C ALA A 413 3.16 -10.05 1.23
N ALA A 414 2.00 -10.23 1.86
CA ALA A 414 1.84 -10.07 3.30
C ALA A 414 2.66 -11.09 4.11
N ILE A 415 2.66 -12.37 3.70
CA ILE A 415 3.49 -13.42 4.34
C ILE A 415 4.97 -13.08 4.20
N ALA A 416 5.41 -12.73 2.98
CA ALA A 416 6.79 -12.37 2.71
C ALA A 416 7.24 -11.14 3.51
N LEU A 417 6.36 -10.15 3.64
CA LEU A 417 6.64 -8.98 4.46
C LEU A 417 6.86 -9.36 5.92
N VAL A 418 6.02 -10.24 6.47
CA VAL A 418 6.18 -10.66 7.86
C VAL A 418 7.54 -11.34 8.08
N LEU A 419 7.92 -12.23 7.17
CA LEU A 419 9.19 -12.95 7.23
C LEU A 419 10.40 -12.01 7.14
N GLU A 420 10.36 -11.00 6.26
CA GLU A 420 11.47 -10.05 6.08
C GLU A 420 11.56 -8.97 7.16
N VAL A 421 10.41 -8.47 7.65
CA VAL A 421 10.38 -7.32 8.57
C VAL A 421 10.36 -7.75 10.04
N PHE A 422 9.54 -8.74 10.39
CA PHE A 422 9.39 -9.18 11.78
C PHE A 422 10.22 -10.43 12.10
N GLY A 423 10.57 -11.21 11.08
CA GLY A 423 11.45 -12.37 11.19
C GLY A 423 10.72 -13.70 11.01
N SER A 424 11.51 -14.75 10.78
CA SER A 424 11.01 -16.10 10.47
C SER A 424 10.21 -16.74 11.59
N ALA A 425 10.39 -16.29 12.85
CA ALA A 425 9.59 -16.73 13.98
C ALA A 425 8.10 -16.51 13.67
N TYR A 426 7.70 -15.30 13.28
CA TYR A 426 6.31 -14.93 13.00
C TYR A 426 5.72 -15.55 11.71
N GLY A 427 6.52 -16.26 10.93
CA GLY A 427 6.14 -16.82 9.63
C GLY A 427 4.94 -17.77 9.69
N PRO A 428 4.99 -18.89 10.44
CA PRO A 428 3.91 -19.88 10.45
C PRO A 428 2.54 -19.29 10.89
N PRO A 429 2.45 -18.47 11.96
CA PRO A 429 1.22 -17.77 12.32
C PRO A 429 0.70 -16.85 11.22
N ALA A 430 1.60 -16.12 10.55
CA ALA A 430 1.22 -15.22 9.45
C ALA A 430 0.68 -15.99 8.25
N VAL A 431 1.27 -17.15 7.89
CA VAL A 431 0.74 -18.01 6.82
C VAL A 431 -0.69 -18.46 7.13
N LEU A 432 -0.93 -18.93 8.36
CA LEU A 432 -2.27 -19.35 8.80
C LEU A 432 -3.26 -18.17 8.73
N ALA A 433 -2.87 -17.02 9.28
CA ALA A 433 -3.71 -15.84 9.33
C ALA A 433 -4.02 -15.26 7.95
N CYS A 434 -3.02 -15.15 7.07
CA CYS A 434 -3.19 -14.68 5.69
C CYS A 434 -4.08 -15.64 4.89
N GLY A 435 -3.88 -16.95 5.01
CA GLY A 435 -4.73 -17.94 4.35
C GLY A 435 -6.19 -17.85 4.79
N LEU A 436 -6.44 -17.81 6.11
CA LEU A 436 -7.78 -17.68 6.66
C LEU A 436 -8.43 -16.35 6.26
N THR A 437 -7.69 -15.25 6.37
CA THR A 437 -8.17 -13.91 6.00
C THR A 437 -8.52 -13.84 4.51
N TYR A 438 -7.68 -14.43 3.64
CA TYR A 438 -7.93 -14.45 2.20
C TYR A 438 -9.26 -15.16 1.89
N VAL A 439 -9.50 -16.34 2.48
CA VAL A 439 -10.75 -17.09 2.30
C VAL A 439 -11.97 -16.29 2.80
N LEU A 440 -11.87 -15.69 3.98
CA LEU A 440 -12.96 -14.90 4.58
C LEU A 440 -13.30 -13.64 3.78
N THR A 441 -12.34 -13.09 3.06
CA THR A 441 -12.47 -11.81 2.34
C THR A 441 -12.61 -11.97 0.83
N LEU A 442 -12.75 -13.20 0.31
CA LEU A 442 -12.93 -13.49 -1.12
C LEU A 442 -14.04 -12.66 -1.79
N ARG A 443 -15.09 -12.29 -1.05
CA ARG A 443 -16.24 -11.51 -1.55
C ARG A 443 -16.12 -10.00 -1.38
N LEU A 444 -15.09 -9.51 -0.69
CA LEU A 444 -14.88 -8.08 -0.45
C LEU A 444 -13.87 -7.53 -1.48
N ARG A 445 -14.21 -6.42 -2.14
CA ARG A 445 -13.33 -5.71 -3.10
C ARG A 445 -13.01 -4.32 -2.57
N VAL A 446 -11.73 -3.96 -2.55
CA VAL A 446 -11.26 -2.59 -2.26
C VAL A 446 -10.75 -1.91 -3.53
N TYR A 447 -9.92 -2.57 -4.32
CA TYR A 447 -9.49 -2.09 -5.65
C TYR A 447 -10.41 -2.62 -6.75
N LYS A 448 -10.87 -1.73 -7.63
CA LYS A 448 -11.77 -2.11 -8.72
C LYS A 448 -11.03 -2.72 -9.90
N GLU A 449 -9.82 -2.22 -10.18
CA GLU A 449 -8.97 -2.61 -11.30
C GLU A 449 -8.15 -3.87 -11.04
N GLN A 450 -8.26 -4.48 -9.86
CA GLN A 450 -7.54 -5.70 -9.54
C GLN A 450 -8.25 -6.92 -10.18
N PRO A 451 -7.55 -7.74 -10.99
CA PRO A 451 -8.15 -8.93 -11.59
C PRO A 451 -8.49 -9.98 -10.52
N ARG A 452 -9.78 -10.33 -10.41
CA ARG A 452 -10.25 -11.54 -9.71
C ARG A 452 -11.35 -12.18 -10.53
N GLU A 453 -11.26 -13.48 -10.78
CA GLU A 453 -12.32 -14.23 -11.47
C GLU A 453 -13.63 -14.08 -10.70
N THR A 454 -14.65 -13.57 -11.38
CA THR A 454 -16.01 -13.56 -10.85
C THR A 454 -16.63 -14.90 -11.25
N PRO A 455 -17.30 -15.65 -10.36
CA PRO A 455 -17.92 -16.93 -10.71
C PRO A 455 -18.88 -16.84 -11.91
N ALA A 456 -19.45 -15.65 -12.16
CA ALA A 456 -20.33 -15.39 -13.28
C ALA A 456 -19.62 -15.39 -14.65
N ALA A 457 -18.32 -15.04 -14.72
CA ALA A 457 -17.57 -15.06 -15.97
C ALA A 457 -17.19 -16.49 -16.39
N ALA A 458 -16.95 -17.37 -15.41
CA ALA A 458 -16.63 -18.79 -15.66
C ALA A 458 -17.84 -19.61 -16.14
N LEU A 459 -19.07 -19.13 -15.94
CA LEU A 459 -20.30 -19.80 -16.37
C LEU A 459 -20.84 -19.30 -17.72
N GLY A 460 -20.28 -18.21 -18.27
CA GLY A 460 -20.71 -17.64 -19.56
C GLY A 460 -20.15 -18.34 -20.80
N ASP A 461 -18.98 -18.97 -20.69
CA ASP A 461 -18.27 -19.57 -21.84
C ASP A 461 -18.52 -21.07 -22.01
N ALA A 462 -19.30 -21.72 -21.13
CA ALA A 462 -19.55 -23.16 -21.18
C ALA A 462 -20.89 -23.56 -21.88
N GLY A 463 -21.62 -22.61 -22.48
CA GLY A 463 -23.04 -22.82 -22.81
C GLY A 463 -23.55 -22.44 -24.20
N ALA A 464 -22.71 -22.04 -25.15
CA ALA A 464 -23.18 -21.67 -26.49
C ALA A 464 -22.66 -22.64 -27.57
N VAL A 465 -23.32 -23.78 -27.71
CA VAL A 465 -23.28 -24.54 -28.95
C VAL A 465 -24.07 -23.74 -29.99
N PRO A 466 -23.50 -23.33 -31.13
CA PRO A 466 -24.25 -22.63 -32.16
C PRO A 466 -25.25 -23.61 -32.79
N ALA A 467 -26.54 -23.36 -32.60
CA ALA A 467 -27.58 -24.04 -33.35
C ALA A 467 -27.50 -23.60 -34.82
N SER A 468 -27.26 -24.56 -35.69
CA SER A 468 -27.38 -24.45 -37.14
C SER A 468 -28.83 -24.19 -37.54
N SER A 469 -29.07 -23.07 -38.24
CA SER A 469 -30.09 -22.95 -39.29
C SER A 469 -29.78 -21.73 -40.16
#